data_AF-A0A962YYS7-F1
#
_entry.id   AF-A0A962YYS7-F1
#
_cell.length_a   1.000
_cell.length_b   1.000
_cell.length_c   1.000
_cell.angle_alpha   90.00
_cell.angle_beta   90.00
_cell.angle_gamma   90.00
#
_symmetry.space_group_name_H-M   'P 1'
#
loop_
_entity.id
_entity.type
_entity.pdbx_description
1 polymer ?
#
loop_
_entity_poly.entity_id
_entity_poly.type
_entity_poly.pdbx_seq_one_letter_code
_entity_poly.pdbx_strand_id
1 'polypeptide(L)'
;QRIIDARFDRPSLSQVLDKTNHYLNLAAVVAVILAGIAIALASQKYCQRHQNTVALMRCFGTSMPTILLLFTLGLILLCVISIFSAVIIGLLSQAVLEALFQGLINFTLPPARISAGLPAALIGLLLLLGFSLPQLLRLRNVSARQLLHQSQSELPTQNPLVYGSAMVAVTLILLWQTSDMTLLILLMVAFSISMSVMYLLGLLLLKGLGYIHQHFTSAWRLGLLNVIRHRSNSLLHITAFGTTILVLSLLGIIRNDMTLSWQDDLPDNTPNYFLVNVAPKQTDALNAFLAQNAIHAEPLYPIVRGRLTERNDKPIIETLNTEQQQTRALYRDLNLTFRVAIPPGNTLIKGDWWSSDETAKLVSLEEGVANSLGLQLGDNIGFTIAGRKVNADIVNVRKVSWTSFKPNFFMIFTPSVLSQFPVTYMTSFYLPPSKTAFLSE
;
A
#
# COMPACT_ATOMS: atom_id res chain seq x y z
N GLN A 1 -24.17 -19.97 -6.83
CA GLN A 1 -23.47 -19.05 -7.74
C GLN A 1 -22.41 -18.32 -6.94
N ARG A 2 -21.13 -18.39 -7.34
CA ARG A 2 -20.03 -17.70 -6.66
C ARG A 2 -19.83 -16.36 -7.35
N ILE A 3 -19.93 -15.26 -6.62
CA ILE A 3 -19.54 -13.94 -7.13
C ILE A 3 -18.00 -13.94 -7.15
N ILE A 4 -17.40 -13.88 -8.33
CA ILE A 4 -15.94 -13.92 -8.50
C ILE A 4 -15.51 -12.50 -8.85
N ASP A 5 -14.71 -11.89 -7.98
CA ASP A 5 -14.13 -10.56 -8.17
C ASP A 5 -13.06 -10.60 -9.28
N ALA A 6 -12.99 -9.58 -10.13
CA ALA A 6 -12.05 -9.47 -11.25
C ALA A 6 -10.57 -9.55 -10.80
N ARG A 7 -10.31 -9.24 -9.53
CA ARG A 7 -9.00 -9.42 -8.85
C ARG A 7 -8.44 -10.84 -8.94
N PHE A 8 -9.28 -11.88 -9.04
CA PHE A 8 -8.81 -13.27 -9.11
C PHE A 8 -8.65 -13.80 -10.54
N ASP A 9 -9.17 -13.08 -11.55
CA ASP A 9 -9.22 -13.56 -12.94
C ASP A 9 -8.02 -13.08 -13.78
N ARG A 10 -7.48 -11.89 -13.46
CA ARG A 10 -6.40 -11.23 -14.22
C ARG A 10 -5.29 -10.72 -13.29
N PRO A 11 -4.11 -11.36 -13.24
CA PRO A 11 -3.03 -10.96 -12.33
C PRO A 11 -2.47 -9.57 -12.63
N SER A 12 -2.52 -9.10 -13.87
CA SER A 12 -2.17 -7.71 -14.22
C SER A 12 -3.16 -6.71 -13.59
N LEU A 13 -4.47 -6.99 -13.66
CA LEU A 13 -5.49 -6.16 -13.03
C LEU A 13 -5.39 -6.22 -11.51
N SER A 14 -5.11 -7.39 -10.94
CA SER A 14 -4.94 -7.54 -9.49
C SER A 14 -3.73 -6.73 -9.01
N GLN A 15 -2.58 -6.81 -9.67
CA GLN A 15 -1.40 -6.02 -9.32
C GLN A 15 -1.66 -4.52 -9.41
N VAL A 16 -2.38 -4.04 -10.43
CA VAL A 16 -2.74 -2.62 -10.55
C VAL A 16 -3.70 -2.19 -9.44
N LEU A 17 -4.72 -2.99 -9.15
CA LEU A 17 -5.67 -2.73 -8.07
C LEU A 17 -4.99 -2.78 -6.71
N ASP A 18 -4.08 -3.72 -6.49
CA ASP A 18 -3.31 -3.85 -5.26
C ASP A 18 -2.39 -2.64 -5.10
N LYS A 19 -1.61 -2.27 -6.12
CA LYS A 19 -0.77 -1.05 -6.11
C LYS A 19 -1.62 0.18 -5.77
N THR A 20 -2.79 0.32 -6.41
CA THR A 20 -3.73 1.45 -6.17
C THR A 20 -4.27 1.41 -4.74
N ASN A 21 -4.63 0.23 -4.24
CA ASN A 21 -5.14 0.07 -2.88
C ASN A 21 -4.07 0.37 -1.82
N HIS A 22 -2.82 -0.04 -2.04
CA HIS A 22 -1.70 0.32 -1.19
C HIS A 22 -1.51 1.84 -1.15
N TYR A 23 -1.60 2.52 -2.30
CA TYR A 23 -1.53 3.97 -2.35
C TYR A 23 -2.67 4.67 -1.61
N LEU A 24 -3.91 4.25 -1.84
CA LEU A 24 -5.07 4.82 -1.16
C LEU A 24 -4.99 4.59 0.36
N ASN A 25 -4.54 3.41 0.78
CA ASN A 25 -4.31 3.11 2.20
C ASN A 25 -3.20 3.99 2.77
N LEU A 26 -2.08 4.14 2.06
CA LEU A 26 -0.98 4.98 2.52
C LEU A 26 -1.39 6.46 2.61
N ALA A 27 -2.14 6.96 1.63
CA ALA A 27 -2.72 8.30 1.65
C ALA A 27 -3.69 8.50 2.82
N ALA A 28 -4.51 7.50 3.12
CA ALA A 28 -5.40 7.51 4.28
C ALA A 28 -4.62 7.52 5.60
N VAL A 29 -3.56 6.70 5.73
CA VAL A 29 -2.67 6.69 6.91
C VAL A 29 -2.00 8.05 7.11
N VAL A 30 -1.50 8.65 6.04
CA VAL A 30 -0.94 10.00 6.01
C VAL A 30 -1.97 11.03 6.54
N ALA A 31 -3.22 10.97 6.06
CA ALA A 31 -4.29 11.85 6.51
C ALA A 31 -4.64 11.64 8.00
N VAL A 32 -4.67 10.38 8.46
CA VAL A 32 -4.90 10.01 9.86
C VAL A 32 -3.79 10.58 10.77
N ILE A 33 -2.53 10.46 10.36
CA ILE A 33 -1.39 11.02 11.10
C ILE A 33 -1.52 12.54 11.21
N LEU A 34 -1.80 13.21 10.10
CA LEU A 34 -1.94 14.67 10.04
C LEU A 34 -3.11 15.15 10.91
N ALA A 35 -4.25 14.45 10.86
CA ALA A 35 -5.39 14.71 11.74
C ALA A 35 -5.03 14.51 13.22
N GLY A 36 -4.32 13.43 13.56
CA GLY A 36 -3.85 13.15 14.91
C GLY A 36 -2.95 14.26 15.46
N ILE A 37 -1.98 14.73 14.68
CA ILE A 37 -1.10 15.86 15.03
C ILE A 37 -1.92 17.14 15.25
N ALA A 38 -2.87 17.44 14.35
CA ALA A 38 -3.74 18.61 14.48
C ALA A 38 -4.62 18.55 15.75
N ILE A 39 -5.22 17.39 16.04
CA ILE A 39 -6.01 17.16 17.26
C ILE A 39 -5.13 17.33 18.51
N ALA A 40 -3.91 16.79 18.51
CA ALA A 40 -2.98 16.92 19.63
C ALA A 40 -2.62 18.38 19.92
N LEU A 41 -2.27 19.16 18.88
CA LEU A 41 -1.95 20.58 18.98
C LEU A 41 -3.17 21.41 19.45
N ALA A 42 -4.34 21.16 18.85
CA ALA A 42 -5.57 21.86 19.21
C ALA A 42 -5.97 21.55 20.66
N SER A 43 -5.89 20.28 21.07
CA SER A 43 -6.20 19.84 22.43
C SER A 43 -5.22 20.39 23.46
N GLN A 44 -3.92 20.42 23.14
CA GLN A 44 -2.92 21.05 24.00
C GLN A 44 -3.22 22.54 24.20
N LYS A 45 -3.46 23.29 23.12
CA LYS A 45 -3.78 24.72 23.18
C LYS A 45 -5.09 24.97 23.93
N TYR A 46 -6.09 24.12 23.71
CA TYR A 46 -7.37 24.18 24.42
C TYR A 46 -7.19 23.97 25.93
N CYS A 47 -6.43 22.95 26.33
CA CYS A 47 -6.13 22.69 27.74
C CYS A 47 -5.34 23.84 28.36
N GLN A 48 -4.30 24.36 27.69
CA GLN A 48 -3.52 25.51 28.14
C GLN A 48 -4.39 26.74 28.40
N ARG A 49 -5.31 27.06 27.47
CA ARG A 49 -6.23 28.18 27.62
C ARG A 49 -7.17 28.04 28.83
N HIS A 50 -7.56 26.82 29.18
CA HIS A 50 -8.51 26.55 30.27
C HIS A 50 -7.86 26.26 31.62
N GLN A 51 -6.53 26.31 31.74
CA GLN A 51 -5.84 26.06 33.02
C GLN A 51 -6.29 27.00 34.13
N ASN A 52 -6.42 28.30 33.84
CA ASN A 52 -6.86 29.30 34.82
C ASN A 52 -8.31 29.04 35.25
N THR A 53 -9.19 28.70 34.32
CA THR A 53 -10.59 28.34 34.61
C THR A 53 -10.67 27.11 35.50
N VAL A 54 -9.86 26.08 35.23
CA VAL A 54 -9.79 24.87 36.06
C VAL A 54 -9.29 25.20 37.46
N ALA A 55 -8.25 26.02 37.59
CA ALA A 55 -7.74 26.43 38.88
C ALA A 55 -8.78 27.23 39.69
N LEU A 56 -9.56 28.12 39.04
CA LEU A 56 -10.67 28.83 39.68
C LEU A 56 -11.77 27.87 40.15
N MET A 57 -12.19 26.91 39.31
CA MET A 57 -13.17 25.89 39.69
C MET A 57 -12.70 25.07 40.91
N ARG A 58 -11.40 24.76 40.99
CA ARG A 58 -10.81 24.12 42.18
C ARG A 58 -10.88 25.00 43.42
N CYS A 59 -10.61 26.30 43.29
CA CYS A 59 -10.71 27.25 44.41
C CYS A 59 -12.15 27.37 44.93
N PHE A 60 -13.15 27.26 44.04
CA PHE A 60 -14.56 27.20 44.42
C PHE A 60 -15.01 25.83 44.96
N GLY A 61 -14.10 24.86 45.14
CA GLY A 61 -14.39 23.57 45.76
C GLY A 61 -14.88 22.47 44.80
N THR A 62 -14.80 22.68 43.48
CA THR A 62 -15.20 21.64 42.52
C THR A 62 -14.23 20.45 42.56
N SER A 63 -14.77 19.23 42.62
CA SER A 63 -13.95 18.01 42.63
C SER A 63 -13.32 17.73 41.25
N MET A 64 -12.13 17.13 41.24
CA MET A 64 -11.42 16.79 39.98
C MET A 64 -12.18 15.86 39.05
N PRO A 65 -12.88 14.80 39.53
CA PRO A 65 -13.69 13.96 38.66
C PRO A 65 -14.79 14.74 37.95
N THR A 66 -15.43 15.70 38.62
CA THR A 66 -16.48 16.54 38.01
C THR A 66 -15.91 17.45 36.92
N ILE A 67 -14.73 18.03 37.14
CA ILE A 67 -14.04 18.84 36.12
C ILE A 67 -13.69 17.97 34.91
N LEU A 68 -13.09 16.79 35.13
CA LEU A 68 -12.77 15.87 34.02
C LEU A 68 -14.02 15.43 33.28
N LEU A 69 -15.11 15.09 33.99
CA LEU A 69 -16.39 14.73 33.38
C LEU A 69 -16.91 15.85 32.48
N LEU A 70 -16.92 17.10 32.95
CA LEU A 70 -17.37 18.26 32.17
C LEU A 70 -16.60 18.40 30.86
N PHE A 71 -15.27 18.34 30.90
CA PHE A 71 -14.46 18.46 29.70
C PHE A 71 -14.57 17.24 28.78
N THR A 72 -14.68 16.02 29.31
CA THR A 72 -14.90 14.82 28.50
C THR A 72 -16.25 14.82 27.80
N LEU A 73 -17.32 15.28 28.48
CA LEU A 73 -18.63 15.48 27.85
C LEU A 73 -18.55 16.52 26.73
N GLY A 74 -17.81 17.61 26.94
CA GLY A 74 -17.53 18.60 25.89
C GLY A 74 -16.84 17.99 24.67
N LEU A 75 -15.84 17.11 24.87
CA LEU A 75 -15.20 16.39 23.77
C LEU A 75 -16.14 15.41 23.08
N ILE A 76 -16.97 14.67 23.82
CA ILE A 76 -17.94 13.72 23.23
C ILE A 76 -18.94 14.48 22.37
N LEU A 77 -19.46 15.61 22.86
CA LEU A 77 -20.38 16.45 22.09
C LEU A 77 -19.72 16.96 20.80
N LEU A 78 -18.48 17.46 20.89
CA LEU A 78 -17.70 17.89 19.73
C LEU A 78 -17.47 16.73 18.74
N CYS A 79 -17.21 15.53 19.25
CA CYS A 79 -17.03 14.32 18.46
C CYS A 79 -18.30 13.99 17.65
N VAL A 80 -19.46 13.97 18.31
CA VAL A 80 -20.75 13.68 17.66
C VAL A 80 -21.05 14.69 16.57
N ILE A 81 -20.87 16.00 16.84
CA ILE A 81 -21.06 17.06 15.85
C ILE A 81 -20.10 16.89 14.67
N SER A 82 -18.84 16.56 14.95
CA SER A 82 -17.81 16.37 13.92
C SER A 82 -18.07 15.14 13.05
N ILE A 83 -18.52 14.03 13.64
CA ILE A 83 -18.88 12.81 12.90
C ILE A 83 -20.09 13.08 12.01
N PHE A 84 -21.12 13.75 12.55
CA PHE A 84 -22.32 14.08 11.78
C PHE A 84 -21.98 14.98 10.58
N SER A 85 -21.20 16.04 10.79
CA SER A 85 -20.77 16.92 9.69
C SER A 85 -19.86 16.21 8.69
N ALA A 86 -18.93 15.36 9.16
CA ALA A 86 -18.05 14.58 8.28
C ALA A 86 -18.81 13.58 7.41
N VAL A 87 -19.83 12.90 7.94
CA VAL A 87 -20.68 11.99 7.14
C VAL A 87 -21.43 12.76 6.06
N ILE A 88 -21.99 13.94 6.38
CA ILE A 88 -22.66 14.79 5.38
C ILE A 88 -21.67 15.21 4.28
N ILE A 89 -20.48 15.68 4.65
CA ILE A 89 -19.43 16.07 3.70
C ILE A 89 -19.01 14.88 2.83
N GLY A 90 -18.89 13.69 3.41
CA GLY A 90 -18.55 12.45 2.68
C GLY A 90 -19.62 12.07 1.66
N LEU A 91 -20.90 12.12 2.04
CA LEU A 91 -22.02 11.85 1.14
C LEU A 91 -22.08 12.86 -0.01
N LEU A 92 -21.89 14.15 0.28
CA LEU A 92 -21.81 15.20 -0.74
C LEU A 92 -20.63 14.96 -1.67
N SER A 93 -19.45 14.62 -1.14
CA SER A 93 -18.25 14.34 -1.94
C SER A 93 -18.46 13.15 -2.88
N GLN A 94 -19.13 12.09 -2.42
CA GLN A 94 -19.49 10.96 -3.27
C GLN A 94 -20.46 11.38 -4.40
N ALA A 95 -21.48 12.18 -4.09
CA ALA A 95 -22.43 12.67 -5.09
C ALA A 95 -21.75 13.55 -6.16
N VAL A 96 -20.83 14.43 -5.74
CA VAL A 96 -20.02 15.23 -6.68
C VAL A 96 -19.15 14.33 -7.56
N LEU A 97 -18.52 13.31 -6.98
CA LEU A 97 -17.69 12.37 -7.73
C LEU A 97 -18.53 11.61 -8.76
N GLU A 98 -19.69 11.09 -8.37
CA GLU A 98 -20.60 10.41 -9.29
C GLU A 98 -21.00 11.31 -10.47
N ALA A 99 -21.36 12.56 -10.20
CA ALA A 99 -21.71 13.53 -11.24
C ALA A 99 -20.56 13.81 -12.22
N LEU A 100 -19.31 13.90 -11.73
CA LEU A 100 -18.14 14.12 -12.58
C LEU A 100 -17.81 12.91 -13.48
N PHE A 101 -18.12 11.69 -13.03
CA PHE A 101 -17.75 10.45 -13.73
C PHE A 101 -18.86 9.84 -14.59
N GLN A 102 -20.09 10.34 -14.51
CA GLN A 102 -21.23 9.84 -15.31
C GLN A 102 -21.00 9.82 -16.83
N GLY A 103 -20.09 10.66 -17.36
CA GLY A 103 -19.73 10.67 -18.79
C GLY A 103 -18.50 9.86 -19.18
N LEU A 104 -17.70 9.38 -18.21
CA LEU A 104 -16.44 8.68 -18.46
C LEU A 104 -16.56 7.16 -18.29
N ILE A 105 -17.61 6.69 -17.61
CA ILE A 105 -17.74 5.31 -17.14
C ILE A 105 -19.14 4.77 -17.46
N ASN A 106 -19.22 3.63 -18.16
CA ASN A 106 -20.48 2.96 -18.55
C ASN A 106 -21.06 2.04 -17.45
N PHE A 107 -20.76 2.27 -16.17
CA PHE A 107 -21.34 1.51 -15.05
C PHE A 107 -21.87 2.45 -13.96
N THR A 108 -22.96 2.05 -13.30
CA THR A 108 -23.54 2.79 -12.19
C THR A 108 -22.76 2.55 -10.91
N LEU A 109 -22.39 3.62 -10.20
CA LEU A 109 -21.76 3.51 -8.89
C LEU A 109 -22.79 3.00 -7.86
N PRO A 110 -22.38 2.13 -6.92
CA PRO A 110 -23.28 1.68 -5.87
C PRO A 110 -23.73 2.88 -5.01
N PRO A 111 -25.00 2.92 -4.58
CA PRO A 111 -25.53 4.04 -3.83
C PRO A 111 -24.78 4.23 -2.51
N ALA A 112 -24.60 5.48 -2.11
CA ALA A 112 -23.92 5.84 -0.87
C ALA A 112 -24.61 5.19 0.34
N ARG A 113 -23.96 4.19 0.96
CA ARG A 113 -24.50 3.51 2.13
C ARG A 113 -24.12 4.30 3.38
N ILE A 114 -25.12 4.69 4.17
CA ILE A 114 -24.90 5.33 5.48
C ILE A 114 -24.06 4.42 6.40
N SER A 115 -24.15 3.10 6.23
CA SER A 115 -23.31 2.14 6.96
C SER A 115 -21.80 2.30 6.72
N ALA A 116 -21.38 2.93 5.61
CA ALA A 116 -19.99 3.27 5.36
C ALA A 116 -19.48 4.39 6.30
N GLY A 117 -20.38 5.15 6.94
CA GLY A 117 -20.02 6.17 7.92
C GLY A 117 -19.57 5.60 9.27
N LEU A 118 -19.99 4.38 9.62
CA LEU A 118 -19.67 3.79 10.93
C LEU A 118 -18.16 3.53 11.11
N PRO A 119 -17.43 2.92 10.14
CA PRO A 119 -15.98 2.82 10.23
C PRO A 119 -15.28 4.18 10.36
N ALA A 120 -15.70 5.17 9.58
CA ALA A 120 -15.13 6.52 9.63
C ALA A 120 -15.36 7.19 11.01
N ALA A 121 -16.54 7.01 11.59
CA ALA A 121 -16.87 7.47 12.93
C ALA A 121 -15.98 6.83 14.00
N LEU A 122 -15.73 5.52 13.90
CA LEU A 122 -14.86 4.79 14.83
C LEU A 122 -13.40 5.27 14.73
N ILE A 123 -12.88 5.49 13.52
CA ILE A 123 -11.52 6.04 13.31
C ILE A 123 -11.43 7.44 13.92
N GLY A 124 -12.42 8.30 13.67
CA GLY A 124 -12.46 9.66 14.23
C GLY A 124 -12.50 9.66 15.76
N LEU A 125 -13.30 8.76 16.36
CA LEU A 125 -13.37 8.57 17.80
C LEU A 125 -12.02 8.09 18.37
N LEU A 126 -11.39 7.10 17.74
CA LEU A 126 -10.08 6.58 18.16
C LEU A 126 -9.00 7.65 18.09
N LEU A 127 -8.98 8.47 17.03
CA LEU A 127 -8.07 9.60 16.91
C LEU A 127 -8.30 10.63 18.01
N LEU A 128 -9.56 11.02 18.25
CA LEU A 128 -9.90 11.98 19.28
C LEU A 128 -9.47 11.48 20.67
N LEU A 129 -9.79 10.24 21.00
CA LEU A 129 -9.42 9.64 22.29
C LEU A 129 -7.90 9.49 22.42
N GLY A 130 -7.24 8.96 21.39
CA GLY A 130 -5.81 8.70 21.39
C GLY A 130 -4.95 9.95 21.58
N PHE A 131 -5.30 11.03 20.88
CA PHE A 131 -4.51 12.26 20.86
C PHE A 131 -5.00 13.34 21.84
N SER A 132 -6.29 13.38 22.19
CA SER A 132 -6.86 14.43 23.05
C SER A 132 -6.96 14.04 24.53
N LEU A 133 -7.34 12.80 24.83
CA LEU A 133 -7.54 12.34 26.22
C LEU A 133 -6.31 12.55 27.11
N PRO A 134 -5.07 12.32 26.66
CA PRO A 134 -3.91 12.54 27.51
C PRO A 134 -3.66 14.00 27.84
N GLN A 135 -4.00 14.90 26.91
CA GLN A 135 -3.89 16.33 27.13
C GLN A 135 -4.88 16.78 28.21
N LEU A 136 -6.08 16.20 28.21
CA LEU A 136 -7.07 16.40 29.27
C LEU A 136 -6.62 15.87 30.62
N LEU A 137 -6.03 14.68 30.67
CA LEU A 137 -5.52 14.11 31.91
C LEU A 137 -4.40 14.96 32.54
N ARG A 138 -3.70 15.80 31.75
CA ARG A 138 -2.75 16.79 32.30
C ARG A 138 -3.42 17.84 33.17
N LEU A 139 -4.69 18.16 32.95
CA LEU A 139 -5.46 19.10 33.80
C LEU A 139 -5.61 18.58 35.24
N ARG A 140 -5.54 17.25 35.46
CA ARG A 140 -5.57 16.66 36.81
C ARG A 140 -4.44 17.18 37.70
N ASN A 141 -3.30 17.52 37.09
CA ASN A 141 -2.10 17.96 37.80
C ASN A 141 -2.09 19.48 38.04
N VAL A 142 -3.11 20.23 37.58
CA VAL A 142 -3.22 21.67 37.78
C VAL A 142 -3.63 21.95 39.22
N SER A 143 -2.80 22.66 39.98
CA SER A 143 -3.03 22.96 41.39
C SER A 143 -3.60 24.37 41.58
N ALA A 144 -4.41 24.59 42.62
CA ALA A 144 -4.93 25.92 42.96
C ALA A 144 -3.80 26.96 43.22
N ARG A 145 -2.60 26.50 43.61
CA ARG A 145 -1.41 27.33 43.82
C ARG A 145 -0.88 28.01 42.55
N GLN A 146 -1.19 27.47 41.36
CA GLN A 146 -0.77 28.07 40.08
C GLN A 146 -1.42 29.42 39.79
N LEU A 147 -2.55 29.76 40.42
CA LEU A 147 -3.14 31.10 40.31
C LEU A 147 -2.30 32.18 40.99
N LEU A 148 -1.58 31.83 42.07
CA LEU A 148 -0.82 32.77 42.90
C LEU A 148 0.63 32.97 42.40
N HIS A 149 1.19 31.95 41.75
CA HIS A 149 2.48 32.06 41.06
C HIS A 149 2.25 31.93 39.56
N GLN A 150 2.06 33.06 38.87
CA GLN A 150 2.11 33.14 37.40
C GLN A 150 3.49 32.81 36.80
N SER A 151 4.43 32.28 37.59
CA SER A 151 5.58 31.57 37.03
C SER A 151 5.05 30.32 36.35
N GLN A 152 4.86 30.40 35.04
CA GLN A 152 4.51 29.32 34.13
C GLN A 152 5.27 28.05 34.48
N SER A 153 4.70 27.21 35.34
CA SER A 153 5.28 25.89 35.55
C SER A 153 4.97 25.13 34.26
N GLU A 154 5.99 24.88 33.46
CA GLU A 154 5.90 23.91 32.39
C GLU A 154 5.28 22.65 33.00
N LEU A 155 4.06 22.29 32.58
CA LEU A 155 3.45 21.01 32.95
C LEU A 155 4.51 19.94 32.72
N PRO A 156 4.73 18.99 33.65
CA PRO A 156 5.77 17.98 33.51
C PRO A 156 5.65 17.35 32.12
N THR A 157 6.65 17.63 31.29
CA THR A 157 6.65 17.46 29.84
C THR A 157 6.71 16.00 29.41
N GLN A 158 6.87 15.08 30.36
CA GLN A 158 7.16 13.67 30.13
C GLN A 158 6.16 12.74 30.82
N ASN A 159 4.85 12.90 30.57
CA ASN A 159 3.94 11.82 30.90
C ASN A 159 3.94 10.79 29.75
N PRO A 160 4.57 9.61 29.90
CA PRO A 160 4.63 8.59 28.84
C PRO A 160 3.24 8.12 28.40
N LEU A 161 2.22 8.27 29.25
CA LEU A 161 0.81 8.02 28.90
C LEU A 161 0.34 8.80 27.67
N VAL A 162 0.89 9.99 27.40
CA VAL A 162 0.51 10.83 26.26
C VAL A 162 1.00 10.25 24.94
N TYR A 163 2.24 9.77 24.92
CA TYR A 163 2.80 9.14 23.73
C TYR A 163 2.25 7.72 23.56
N GLY A 164 2.00 7.02 24.66
CA GLY A 164 1.45 5.67 24.66
C GLY A 164 0.05 5.59 24.06
N SER A 165 -0.88 6.47 24.46
CA SER A 165 -2.25 6.41 23.92
C SER A 165 -2.34 6.80 22.45
N ALA A 166 -1.53 7.78 22.01
CA ALA A 166 -1.46 8.17 20.60
C ALA A 166 -0.91 7.00 19.78
N MET A 167 0.15 6.35 20.26
CA MET A 167 0.70 5.16 19.61
C MET A 167 -0.34 4.04 19.53
N VAL A 168 -1.04 3.73 20.64
CA VAL A 168 -2.10 2.71 20.66
C VAL A 168 -3.21 3.03 19.67
N ALA A 169 -3.66 4.29 19.59
CA ALA A 169 -4.70 4.68 18.65
C ALA A 169 -4.25 4.51 17.19
N VAL A 170 -3.03 4.95 16.84
CA VAL A 170 -2.50 4.75 15.49
C VAL A 170 -2.34 3.25 15.20
N THR A 171 -1.85 2.43 16.15
CA THR A 171 -1.73 0.98 15.97
C THR A 171 -3.07 0.31 15.74
N LEU A 172 -4.12 0.66 16.49
CA LEU A 172 -5.46 0.11 16.29
C LEU A 172 -6.03 0.49 14.92
N ILE A 173 -5.81 1.72 14.47
CA ILE A 173 -6.25 2.18 13.14
C ILE A 173 -5.50 1.42 12.04
N LEU A 174 -4.18 1.23 12.18
CA LEU A 174 -3.38 0.49 11.21
C LEU A 174 -3.73 -1.01 11.17
N LEU A 175 -3.96 -1.63 12.33
CA LEU A 175 -4.41 -3.03 12.43
C LEU A 175 -5.73 -3.23 11.70
N TRP A 176 -6.63 -2.25 11.78
CA TRP A 176 -7.90 -2.30 11.10
C TRP A 176 -7.76 -2.11 9.58
N GLN A 177 -6.83 -1.24 9.16
CA GLN A 177 -6.65 -0.89 7.76
C GLN A 177 -5.77 -1.89 6.97
N THR A 178 -4.86 -2.58 7.65
CA THR A 178 -3.88 -3.48 7.01
C THR A 178 -3.91 -4.86 7.64
N SER A 179 -4.12 -5.89 6.82
CA SER A 179 -4.05 -7.30 7.25
C SER A 179 -2.61 -7.85 7.29
N ASP A 180 -1.65 -7.13 6.71
CA ASP A 180 -0.23 -7.50 6.67
C ASP A 180 0.52 -6.96 7.90
N MET A 181 0.90 -7.86 8.80
CA MET A 181 1.65 -7.54 10.01
C MET A 181 3.04 -6.97 9.73
N THR A 182 3.67 -7.35 8.62
CA THR A 182 5.01 -6.85 8.28
C THR A 182 4.95 -5.38 7.89
N LEU A 183 3.97 -5.00 7.07
CA LEU A 183 3.71 -3.61 6.67
C LEU A 183 3.35 -2.75 7.89
N LEU A 184 2.52 -3.28 8.80
CA LEU A 184 2.17 -2.59 10.03
C LEU A 184 3.39 -2.28 10.89
N ILE A 185 4.25 -3.28 11.14
CA ILE A 185 5.46 -3.11 11.94
C ILE A 185 6.39 -2.10 11.26
N LEU A 186 6.58 -2.23 9.94
CA LEU A 186 7.43 -1.33 9.16
C LEU A 186 6.94 0.12 9.23
N LEU A 187 5.63 0.35 9.11
CA LEU A 187 5.06 1.69 9.17
C LEU A 187 5.14 2.31 10.57
N MET A 188 4.94 1.49 11.62
CA MET A 188 5.12 1.89 13.02
C MET A 188 6.56 2.29 13.33
N VAL A 189 7.52 1.47 12.87
CA VAL A 189 8.96 1.75 13.03
C VAL A 189 9.34 3.00 12.26
N ALA A 190 8.89 3.13 11.00
CA ALA A 190 9.17 4.31 10.17
C ALA A 190 8.60 5.60 10.79
N PHE A 191 7.38 5.57 11.31
CA PHE A 191 6.77 6.71 12.00
C PHE A 191 7.53 7.08 13.29
N SER A 192 7.94 6.07 14.06
CA SER A 192 8.71 6.28 15.29
C SER A 192 10.10 6.88 15.00
N ILE A 193 10.77 6.39 13.95
CA ILE A 193 12.06 6.92 13.48
C ILE A 193 11.88 8.36 12.98
N SER A 194 10.86 8.66 12.16
CA SER A 194 10.67 10.01 11.61
C SER A 194 10.42 11.04 12.70
N MET A 195 9.60 10.71 13.71
CA MET A 195 9.37 11.56 14.88
C MET A 195 10.66 11.77 15.69
N SER A 196 11.45 10.72 15.89
CA SER A 196 12.73 10.79 16.61
C SER A 196 13.75 11.66 15.87
N VAL A 197 13.85 11.52 14.55
CA VAL A 197 14.73 12.32 13.69
C VAL A 197 14.28 13.78 13.70
N MET A 198 12.98 14.07 13.55
CA MET A 198 12.48 15.45 13.63
C MET A 198 12.73 16.08 15.00
N TYR A 199 12.58 15.31 16.07
CA TYR A 199 12.86 15.79 17.42
C TYR A 199 14.34 16.11 17.60
N LEU A 200 15.23 15.22 17.14
CA LEU A 200 16.68 15.42 17.20
C LEU A 200 17.14 16.61 16.34
N LEU A 201 16.61 16.76 15.14
CA LEU A 201 16.86 17.92 14.28
C LEU A 201 16.35 19.22 14.95
N GLY A 202 15.18 19.18 15.58
CA GLY A 202 14.67 20.31 16.36
C GLY A 202 15.59 20.68 17.53
N LEU A 203 16.14 19.70 18.24
CA LEU A 203 17.12 19.94 19.32
C LEU A 203 18.41 20.57 18.78
N LEU A 204 18.93 20.05 17.67
CA LEU A 204 20.14 20.58 17.03
C LEU A 204 19.91 22.01 16.52
N LEU A 205 18.74 22.27 15.91
CA LEU A 205 18.35 23.59 15.43
C LEU A 205 18.28 24.59 16.59
N LEU A 206 17.59 24.24 17.68
CA LEU A 206 17.51 25.13 18.85
C LEU A 206 18.86 25.34 19.53
N LYS A 207 19.73 24.32 19.56
CA LYS A 207 21.11 24.44 20.08
C LYS A 207 21.96 25.35 19.19
N GLY A 208 21.84 25.23 17.87
CA GLY A 208 22.51 26.10 16.89
C GLY A 208 22.02 27.55 16.98
N LEU A 209 20.71 27.77 17.08
CA LEU A 209 20.13 29.09 17.35
C LEU A 209 20.67 29.68 18.66
N GLY A 210 20.80 28.85 19.70
CA GLY A 210 21.41 29.22 20.97
C GLY A 210 22.86 29.71 20.87
N TYR A 211 23.63 29.20 19.91
CA TYR A 211 25.01 29.63 19.67
C TYR A 211 25.08 30.92 18.84
N ILE A 212 24.24 31.02 17.80
CA ILE A 212 24.34 32.12 16.81
C ILE A 212 23.58 33.37 17.27
N HIS A 213 22.62 33.28 18.20
CA HIS A 213 21.76 34.41 18.59
C HIS A 213 22.52 35.69 18.99
N GLN A 214 23.79 35.57 19.42
CA GLN A 214 24.63 36.68 19.84
C GLN A 214 25.04 37.60 18.67
N HIS A 215 25.00 37.10 17.44
CA HIS A 215 25.40 37.82 16.22
C HIS A 215 24.23 38.56 15.55
N PHE A 216 23.00 38.42 16.05
CA PHE A 216 21.81 39.06 15.48
C PHE A 216 21.49 40.41 16.16
N THR A 217 20.87 41.32 15.40
CA THR A 217 20.41 42.62 15.89
C THR A 217 19.34 42.50 16.98
N SER A 218 19.14 43.57 17.76
CA SER A 218 18.36 43.54 19.02
C SER A 218 16.94 42.96 18.88
N ALA A 219 16.21 43.31 17.81
CA ALA A 219 14.86 42.77 17.59
C ALA A 219 14.84 41.27 17.25
N TRP A 220 15.72 40.82 16.34
CA TRP A 220 15.84 39.41 15.97
C TRP A 220 16.35 38.54 17.13
N ARG A 221 17.30 39.07 17.91
CA ARG A 221 17.81 38.42 19.11
C ARG A 221 16.72 38.18 20.15
N LEU A 222 15.83 39.15 20.40
CA LEU A 222 14.70 38.99 21.31
C LEU A 222 13.71 37.93 20.81
N GLY A 223 13.44 37.90 19.51
CA GLY A 223 12.61 36.85 18.89
C GLY A 223 13.22 35.45 19.05
N LEU A 224 14.50 35.28 18.73
CA LEU A 224 15.23 34.01 18.89
C LEU A 224 15.27 33.54 20.35
N LEU A 225 15.51 34.46 21.29
CA LEU A 225 15.54 34.14 22.71
C LEU A 225 14.20 33.63 23.22
N ASN A 226 13.08 34.14 22.70
CA ASN A 226 11.76 33.64 23.05
C ASN A 226 11.57 32.18 22.60
N VAL A 227 12.07 31.83 21.42
CA VAL A 227 12.03 30.45 20.87
C VAL A 227 12.95 29.52 21.67
N ILE A 228 14.17 29.97 22.01
CA ILE A 228 15.13 29.16 22.78
C ILE A 228 14.63 28.93 24.21
N ARG A 229 14.04 29.97 24.83
CA ARG A 229 13.54 29.91 26.22
C ARG A 229 12.36 28.96 26.37
N HIS A 230 11.49 28.85 25.38
CA HIS A 230 10.33 27.95 25.39
C HIS A 230 10.60 26.64 24.62
N ARG A 231 11.75 26.01 24.93
CA ARG A 231 12.29 24.84 24.21
C ARG A 231 11.27 23.72 24.02
N SER A 232 10.46 23.41 25.02
CA SER A 232 9.47 22.32 24.97
C SER A 232 8.35 22.57 23.95
N ASN A 233 7.77 23.77 23.94
CA ASN A 233 6.74 24.16 22.97
C ASN A 233 7.33 24.30 21.56
N SER A 234 8.53 24.89 21.43
CA SER A 234 9.20 25.02 20.14
C SER A 234 9.54 23.67 19.53
N LEU A 235 10.06 22.72 20.31
CA LEU A 235 10.29 21.34 19.85
C LEU A 235 9.00 20.68 19.38
N LEU A 236 7.92 20.79 20.16
CA LEU A 236 6.65 20.20 19.80
C LEU A 236 6.14 20.75 18.46
N HIS A 237 6.16 22.07 18.27
CA HIS A 237 5.76 22.68 16.99
C HIS A 237 6.69 22.29 15.83
N ILE A 238 8.02 22.31 16.02
CA ILE A 238 8.98 21.90 14.98
C ILE A 238 8.72 20.45 14.58
N THR A 239 8.53 19.53 15.54
CA THR A 239 8.21 18.13 15.23
C THR A 239 6.87 17.98 14.54
N ALA A 240 5.82 18.67 15.02
CA ALA A 240 4.50 18.57 14.44
C ALA A 240 4.44 19.10 13.00
N PHE A 241 4.97 20.30 12.75
CA PHE A 241 5.04 20.87 11.40
C PHE A 241 6.03 20.11 10.51
N GLY A 242 7.19 19.72 11.03
CA GLY A 242 8.18 18.94 10.29
C GLY A 242 7.63 17.60 9.83
N THR A 243 6.99 16.85 10.73
CA THR A 243 6.30 15.60 10.39
C THR A 243 5.14 15.84 9.43
N THR A 244 4.38 16.93 9.58
CA THR A 244 3.28 17.26 8.66
C THR A 244 3.79 17.52 7.25
N ILE A 245 4.85 18.32 7.10
CA ILE A 245 5.48 18.60 5.81
C ILE A 245 6.09 17.32 5.23
N LEU A 246 6.81 16.52 6.04
CA LEU A 246 7.35 15.23 5.63
C LEU A 246 6.26 14.31 5.07
N VAL A 247 5.14 14.18 5.79
CA VAL A 247 4.00 13.35 5.42
C VAL A 247 3.35 13.84 4.12
N LEU A 248 3.19 15.15 3.94
CA LEU A 248 2.68 15.74 2.70
C LEU A 248 3.66 15.57 1.52
N SER A 249 4.95 15.76 1.75
CA SER A 249 6.00 15.54 0.74
C SER A 249 6.07 14.08 0.33
N LEU A 250 5.99 13.15 1.29
CA LEU A 250 5.96 11.72 1.04
C LEU A 250 4.78 11.34 0.14
N LEU A 251 3.59 11.88 0.40
CA LEU A 251 2.43 11.68 -0.48
C LEU A 251 2.71 12.15 -1.91
N GLY A 252 3.36 13.31 -2.08
CA GLY A 252 3.77 13.81 -3.39
C GLY A 252 4.78 12.92 -4.09
N ILE A 253 5.80 12.44 -3.35
CA ILE A 253 6.83 11.52 -3.87
C ILE A 253 6.19 10.21 -4.31
N ILE A 254 5.36 9.58 -3.47
CA ILE A 254 4.71 8.31 -3.80
C ILE A 254 3.79 8.48 -5.02
N ARG A 255 3.02 9.56 -5.08
CA ARG A 255 2.18 9.85 -6.26
C ARG A 255 3.03 9.91 -7.53
N ASN A 256 4.15 10.62 -7.47
CA ASN A 256 5.04 10.77 -8.61
C ASN A 256 5.68 9.42 -9.00
N ASP A 257 6.17 8.67 -8.00
CA ASP A 257 6.75 7.33 -8.18
C ASP A 257 5.75 6.35 -8.79
N MET A 258 4.49 6.37 -8.35
CA MET A 258 3.43 5.56 -8.96
C MET A 258 3.15 5.96 -10.41
N THR A 259 3.09 7.27 -10.68
CA THR A 259 2.80 7.77 -12.03
C THR A 259 3.93 7.40 -12.99
N LEU A 260 5.18 7.58 -12.55
CA LEU A 260 6.37 7.21 -13.32
C LEU A 260 6.48 5.69 -13.50
N SER A 261 6.28 4.91 -12.44
CA SER A 261 6.31 3.44 -12.52
C SER A 261 5.26 2.90 -13.51
N TRP A 262 4.08 3.53 -13.59
CA TRP A 262 3.07 3.15 -14.58
C TRP A 262 3.46 3.52 -16.01
N GLN A 263 4.13 4.66 -16.19
CA GLN A 263 4.66 5.07 -17.51
C GLN A 263 5.83 4.18 -17.95
N ASP A 264 6.73 3.84 -17.02
CA ASP A 264 7.86 2.94 -17.27
C ASP A 264 7.40 1.50 -17.59
N ASP A 265 6.32 1.04 -16.96
CA ASP A 265 5.71 -0.27 -17.26
C ASP A 265 5.06 -0.30 -18.67
N LEU A 266 4.79 0.86 -19.28
CA LEU A 266 4.12 1.02 -20.58
C LEU A 266 4.90 1.95 -21.54
N PRO A 267 6.08 1.54 -22.05
CA PRO A 267 6.79 2.31 -23.08
C PRO A 267 5.93 2.65 -24.30
N ASP A 268 6.27 3.70 -25.06
CA ASP A 268 5.49 4.15 -26.23
C ASP A 268 5.24 3.04 -27.27
N ASN A 269 6.15 2.08 -27.40
CA ASN A 269 6.07 0.92 -28.32
C ASN A 269 5.57 -0.36 -27.63
N THR A 270 4.81 -0.25 -26.54
CA THR A 270 4.26 -1.41 -25.83
C THR A 270 3.31 -2.20 -26.74
N PRO A 271 3.44 -3.53 -26.85
CA PRO A 271 2.54 -4.32 -27.66
C PRO A 271 1.06 -4.09 -27.31
N ASN A 272 0.26 -3.72 -28.32
CA ASN A 272 -1.17 -3.47 -28.20
C ASN A 272 -2.03 -4.55 -28.88
N TYR A 273 -1.42 -5.47 -29.63
CA TYR A 273 -2.07 -6.65 -30.21
C TYR A 273 -1.37 -7.95 -29.81
N PHE A 274 -2.17 -8.98 -29.56
CA PHE A 274 -1.71 -10.34 -29.30
C PHE A 274 -2.26 -11.29 -30.36
N LEU A 275 -1.36 -12.06 -30.97
CA LEU A 275 -1.74 -13.19 -31.82
C LEU A 275 -1.64 -14.45 -30.99
N VAL A 276 -2.75 -15.20 -30.92
CA VAL A 276 -2.86 -16.43 -30.16
C VAL A 276 -3.28 -17.57 -31.08
N ASN A 277 -2.95 -18.81 -30.70
CA ASN A 277 -3.28 -20.01 -31.46
C ASN A 277 -2.70 -20.05 -32.89
N VAL A 278 -1.53 -19.45 -33.11
CA VAL A 278 -0.83 -19.52 -34.40
C VAL A 278 -0.39 -20.96 -34.63
N ALA A 279 -0.82 -21.58 -35.74
CA ALA A 279 -0.45 -22.95 -36.05
C ALA A 279 1.04 -23.04 -36.43
N PRO A 280 1.76 -24.14 -36.13
CA PRO A 280 3.17 -24.28 -36.48
C PRO A 280 3.47 -24.02 -37.97
N LYS A 281 2.60 -24.49 -38.87
CA LYS A 281 2.71 -24.28 -40.32
C LYS A 281 2.54 -22.82 -40.78
N GLN A 282 1.98 -21.96 -39.94
CA GLN A 282 1.72 -20.55 -40.25
C GLN A 282 2.84 -19.63 -39.75
N THR A 283 3.76 -20.12 -38.93
CA THR A 283 4.77 -19.29 -38.26
C THR A 283 5.70 -18.57 -39.23
N ASP A 284 6.19 -19.27 -40.26
CA ASP A 284 7.08 -18.68 -41.27
C ASP A 284 6.37 -17.61 -42.10
N ALA A 285 5.15 -17.91 -42.55
CA ALA A 285 4.33 -16.96 -43.32
C ALA A 285 3.98 -15.72 -42.49
N LEU A 286 3.64 -15.90 -41.21
CA LEU A 286 3.34 -14.81 -40.29
C LEU A 286 4.57 -13.91 -40.05
N ASN A 287 5.73 -14.50 -39.79
CA ASN A 287 6.96 -13.74 -39.59
C ASN A 287 7.33 -12.95 -40.85
N ALA A 288 7.16 -13.54 -42.04
CA ALA A 288 7.38 -12.84 -43.30
C ALA A 288 6.38 -11.69 -43.49
N PHE A 289 5.10 -11.90 -43.18
CA PHE A 289 4.06 -10.88 -43.29
C PHE A 289 4.30 -9.68 -42.34
N LEU A 290 4.67 -9.96 -41.09
CA LEU A 290 5.02 -8.92 -40.11
C LEU A 290 6.27 -8.14 -40.54
N ALA A 291 7.29 -8.84 -41.04
CA ALA A 291 8.53 -8.23 -41.52
C ALA A 291 8.30 -7.33 -42.75
N GLN A 292 7.48 -7.79 -43.72
CA GLN A 292 7.12 -7.01 -44.92
C GLN A 292 6.41 -5.69 -44.57
N ASN A 293 5.61 -5.70 -43.50
CA ASN A 293 4.89 -4.51 -43.02
C ASN A 293 5.69 -3.64 -42.04
N ALA A 294 6.97 -3.97 -41.83
CA ALA A 294 7.86 -3.32 -40.86
C ALA A 294 7.27 -3.30 -39.44
N ILE A 295 6.67 -4.41 -39.02
CA ILE A 295 6.12 -4.61 -37.67
C ILE A 295 7.08 -5.51 -36.89
N HIS A 296 7.62 -4.97 -35.80
CA HIS A 296 8.48 -5.72 -34.88
C HIS A 296 7.61 -6.45 -33.87
N ALA A 297 7.52 -7.78 -34.02
CA ALA A 297 6.84 -8.64 -33.06
C ALA A 297 7.82 -9.28 -32.08
N GLU A 298 7.31 -9.59 -30.88
CA GLU A 298 8.03 -10.41 -29.92
C GLU A 298 8.27 -11.84 -30.48
N PRO A 299 9.29 -12.57 -29.99
CA PRO A 299 9.53 -13.94 -30.42
C PRO A 299 8.28 -14.81 -30.27
N LEU A 300 8.08 -15.77 -31.16
CA LEU A 300 6.98 -16.73 -31.04
C LEU A 300 7.20 -17.63 -29.80
N TYR A 301 6.22 -17.65 -28.90
CA TYR A 301 6.23 -18.49 -27.71
C TYR A 301 5.39 -19.75 -27.95
N PRO A 302 5.97 -20.96 -27.84
CA PRO A 302 5.20 -22.19 -27.94
C PRO A 302 4.32 -22.36 -26.71
N ILE A 303 3.07 -22.74 -26.92
CA ILE A 303 2.07 -22.98 -25.89
C ILE A 303 1.61 -24.43 -25.98
N VAL A 304 1.69 -25.12 -24.84
CA VAL A 304 1.11 -26.44 -24.61
C VAL A 304 0.11 -26.31 -23.47
N ARG A 305 -1.10 -26.86 -23.65
CA ARG A 305 -2.11 -26.87 -22.58
C ARG A 305 -1.93 -28.10 -21.71
N GLY A 306 -1.83 -27.90 -20.40
CA GLY A 306 -1.65 -28.98 -19.43
C GLY A 306 -2.33 -28.69 -18.11
N ARG A 307 -2.80 -29.73 -17.42
CA ARG A 307 -3.39 -29.61 -16.09
C ARG A 307 -2.42 -30.09 -15.02
N LEU A 308 -2.22 -29.31 -13.98
CA LEU A 308 -1.47 -29.75 -12.79
C LEU A 308 -2.29 -30.80 -12.05
N THR A 309 -1.73 -31.99 -11.86
CA THR A 309 -2.46 -33.12 -11.26
C THR A 309 -1.78 -33.68 -10.02
N GLU A 310 -0.45 -33.61 -9.92
CA GLU A 310 0.31 -34.29 -8.87
C GLU A 310 1.43 -33.41 -8.30
N ARG A 311 1.78 -33.66 -7.04
CA ARG A 311 2.99 -33.17 -6.36
C ARG A 311 3.61 -34.33 -5.59
N ASN A 312 4.88 -34.62 -5.82
CA ASN A 312 5.64 -35.69 -5.17
C ASN A 312 4.87 -37.02 -5.18
N ASP A 313 4.41 -37.44 -6.37
CA ASP A 313 3.64 -38.65 -6.64
C ASP A 313 2.28 -38.78 -5.92
N LYS A 314 1.77 -37.69 -5.34
CA LYS A 314 0.45 -37.62 -4.71
C LYS A 314 -0.48 -36.69 -5.49
N PRO A 315 -1.80 -36.94 -5.51
CA PRO A 315 -2.76 -36.01 -6.09
C PRO A 315 -2.60 -34.61 -5.49
N ILE A 316 -2.49 -33.59 -6.35
CA ILE A 316 -2.19 -32.22 -5.93
C ILE A 316 -3.17 -31.71 -4.86
N ILE A 317 -4.45 -32.07 -4.98
CA ILE A 317 -5.52 -31.66 -4.04
C ILE A 317 -5.24 -32.15 -2.61
N GLU A 318 -4.69 -33.36 -2.45
CA GLU A 318 -4.38 -33.95 -1.14
C GLU A 318 -3.16 -33.31 -0.47
N THR A 319 -2.32 -32.63 -1.24
CA THR A 319 -1.12 -31.94 -0.73
C THR A 319 -1.37 -30.50 -0.30
N LEU A 320 -2.59 -30.00 -0.51
CA LEU A 320 -2.95 -28.59 -0.33
C LEU A 320 -3.93 -28.39 0.83
N ASN A 321 -3.75 -27.28 1.55
CA ASN A 321 -4.69 -26.86 2.60
C ASN A 321 -5.99 -26.30 1.99
N THR A 322 -7.05 -26.18 2.80
CA THR A 322 -8.38 -25.73 2.37
C THR A 322 -8.38 -24.40 1.61
N GLU A 323 -7.48 -23.48 1.95
CA GLU A 323 -7.33 -22.20 1.24
C GLU A 323 -6.64 -22.40 -0.12
N GLN A 324 -5.54 -23.15 -0.15
CA GLN A 324 -4.76 -23.40 -1.36
C GLN A 324 -5.53 -24.22 -2.40
N GLN A 325 -6.41 -25.13 -1.95
CA GLN A 325 -7.33 -25.87 -2.82
C GLN A 325 -8.26 -24.96 -3.60
N GLN A 326 -8.49 -23.72 -3.17
CA GLN A 326 -9.31 -22.75 -3.90
C GLN A 326 -8.56 -22.11 -5.07
N THR A 327 -7.26 -22.40 -5.23
CA THR A 327 -6.43 -21.82 -6.29
C THR A 327 -6.92 -22.26 -7.66
N ARG A 328 -7.31 -21.30 -8.50
CA ARG A 328 -7.89 -21.56 -9.82
C ARG A 328 -6.96 -22.32 -10.77
N ALA A 329 -5.65 -22.25 -10.55
CA ALA A 329 -4.67 -23.00 -11.35
C ALA A 329 -4.94 -24.53 -11.35
N LEU A 330 -5.63 -25.06 -10.34
CA LEU A 330 -6.00 -26.47 -10.21
C LEU A 330 -7.20 -26.87 -11.09
N TYR A 331 -8.09 -25.92 -11.40
CA TYR A 331 -9.39 -26.20 -12.03
C TYR A 331 -9.44 -25.86 -13.51
N ARG A 332 -8.30 -25.52 -14.11
CA ARG A 332 -8.21 -25.20 -15.54
C ARG A 332 -6.94 -25.81 -16.12
N ASP A 333 -6.96 -25.98 -17.44
CA ASP A 333 -5.73 -26.27 -18.16
C ASP A 333 -4.92 -24.98 -18.25
N LEU A 334 -3.66 -25.06 -17.84
CA LEU A 334 -2.71 -23.96 -17.86
C LEU A 334 -2.03 -23.89 -19.23
N ASN A 335 -1.76 -22.67 -19.68
CA ASN A 335 -0.87 -22.44 -20.81
C ASN A 335 0.57 -22.59 -20.31
N LEU A 336 1.22 -23.68 -20.70
CA LEU A 336 2.61 -23.99 -20.41
C LEU A 336 3.48 -23.60 -21.60
N THR A 337 4.71 -23.18 -21.35
CA THR A 337 5.69 -22.92 -22.41
C THR A 337 7.02 -23.59 -22.06
N PHE A 338 7.91 -23.69 -23.04
CA PHE A 338 9.27 -24.15 -22.84
C PHE A 338 10.26 -23.25 -23.56
N ARG A 339 11.38 -22.96 -22.91
CA ARG A 339 12.44 -22.10 -23.45
C ARG A 339 13.80 -22.47 -22.88
N VAL A 340 14.83 -22.15 -23.66
CA VAL A 340 16.24 -22.30 -23.28
C VAL A 340 16.68 -21.11 -22.41
N ALA A 341 16.39 -19.89 -22.84
CA ALA A 341 16.77 -18.66 -22.13
C ALA A 341 15.63 -18.09 -21.28
N ILE A 342 16.00 -17.37 -20.22
CA ILE A 342 15.08 -16.60 -19.37
C ILE A 342 14.33 -15.58 -20.26
N PRO A 343 12.98 -15.51 -20.19
CA PRO A 343 12.25 -14.50 -20.94
C PRO A 343 12.61 -13.07 -20.51
N PRO A 344 12.62 -12.11 -21.44
CA PRO A 344 12.88 -10.71 -21.11
C PRO A 344 11.81 -10.19 -20.13
N GLY A 345 12.24 -9.42 -19.12
CA GLY A 345 11.35 -8.87 -18.09
C GLY A 345 11.02 -9.82 -16.93
N ASN A 346 11.53 -11.07 -16.95
CA ASN A 346 11.48 -11.96 -15.80
C ASN A 346 12.77 -11.86 -14.99
N THR A 347 12.66 -11.89 -13.67
CA THR A 347 13.80 -11.87 -12.75
C THR A 347 13.81 -13.13 -11.91
N LEU A 348 14.98 -13.77 -11.79
CA LEU A 348 15.16 -14.96 -10.98
C LEU A 348 15.24 -14.55 -9.51
N ILE A 349 14.41 -15.14 -8.65
CA ILE A 349 14.41 -14.84 -7.20
C ILE A 349 15.17 -15.93 -6.43
N LYS A 350 14.98 -17.19 -6.82
CA LYS A 350 15.60 -18.35 -6.14
C LYS A 350 15.98 -19.44 -7.14
N GLY A 351 17.03 -20.18 -6.82
CA GLY A 351 17.59 -21.24 -7.65
C GLY A 351 18.38 -20.69 -8.83
N ASP A 352 18.84 -21.60 -9.69
CA ASP A 352 19.62 -21.27 -10.89
C ASP A 352 18.81 -21.57 -12.15
N TRP A 353 19.05 -20.80 -13.21
CA TRP A 353 18.49 -21.11 -14.52
C TRP A 353 19.26 -22.26 -15.16
N TRP A 354 18.56 -23.12 -15.89
CA TRP A 354 19.17 -24.26 -16.54
C TRP A 354 20.08 -23.85 -17.71
N SER A 355 21.03 -24.71 -18.04
CA SER A 355 21.92 -24.55 -19.19
C SER A 355 21.17 -24.79 -20.51
N SER A 356 21.75 -24.37 -21.63
CA SER A 356 21.09 -24.52 -22.93
C SER A 356 20.90 -25.96 -23.38
N ASP A 357 21.79 -26.84 -22.90
CA ASP A 357 21.88 -28.24 -23.30
C ASP A 357 21.21 -29.15 -22.26
N GLU A 358 20.45 -28.56 -21.33
CA GLU A 358 19.80 -29.26 -20.24
C GLU A 358 18.73 -30.24 -20.78
N THR A 359 18.96 -31.53 -20.50
CA THR A 359 18.04 -32.60 -20.89
C THR A 359 17.09 -32.99 -19.75
N ALA A 360 17.42 -32.63 -18.51
CA ALA A 360 16.58 -32.93 -17.37
C ALA A 360 15.18 -32.30 -17.50
N LYS A 361 14.19 -32.94 -16.87
CA LYS A 361 12.80 -32.47 -16.88
C LYS A 361 12.63 -31.43 -15.77
N LEU A 362 12.90 -30.17 -16.08
CA LEU A 362 12.89 -29.09 -15.10
C LEU A 362 11.78 -28.10 -15.39
N VAL A 363 11.34 -27.40 -14.34
CA VAL A 363 10.33 -26.36 -14.42
C VAL A 363 10.68 -25.15 -13.56
N SER A 364 10.47 -23.97 -14.13
CA SER A 364 10.53 -22.67 -13.47
C SER A 364 9.12 -22.21 -13.11
N LEU A 365 8.92 -21.81 -11.86
CA LEU A 365 7.64 -21.32 -11.37
C LEU A 365 7.62 -19.80 -11.21
N GLU A 366 6.48 -19.20 -11.52
CA GLU A 366 6.18 -17.83 -11.11
C GLU A 366 5.91 -17.76 -9.59
N GLU A 367 6.43 -16.71 -8.94
CA GLU A 367 6.38 -16.51 -7.49
C GLU A 367 4.97 -16.61 -6.89
N GLY A 368 3.98 -15.95 -7.48
CA GLY A 368 2.59 -15.97 -7.00
C GLY A 368 1.98 -17.37 -7.05
N VAL A 369 2.21 -18.12 -8.12
CA VAL A 369 1.76 -19.52 -8.23
C VAL A 369 2.51 -20.43 -7.26
N ALA A 370 3.81 -20.25 -7.08
CA ALA A 370 4.57 -21.02 -6.11
C ALA A 370 4.05 -20.80 -4.68
N ASN A 371 3.80 -19.55 -4.30
CA ASN A 371 3.30 -19.19 -2.96
C ASN A 371 1.86 -19.67 -2.74
N SER A 372 0.96 -19.44 -3.71
CA SER A 372 -0.46 -19.83 -3.58
C SER A 372 -0.66 -21.35 -3.48
N LEU A 373 0.17 -22.12 -4.16
CA LEU A 373 0.15 -23.59 -4.09
C LEU A 373 1.13 -24.17 -3.05
N GLY A 374 1.90 -23.32 -2.36
CA GLY A 374 2.92 -23.76 -1.40
C GLY A 374 3.97 -24.70 -2.00
N LEU A 375 4.33 -24.49 -3.27
CA LEU A 375 5.33 -25.25 -3.99
C LEU A 375 6.73 -24.76 -3.61
N GLN A 376 7.66 -25.69 -3.43
CA GLN A 376 9.03 -25.42 -3.02
C GLN A 376 10.04 -25.87 -4.09
N LEU A 377 11.27 -25.39 -3.98
CA LEU A 377 12.36 -25.86 -4.81
C LEU A 377 12.66 -27.33 -4.48
N GLY A 378 12.88 -28.14 -5.50
CA GLY A 378 13.08 -29.58 -5.40
C GLY A 378 11.81 -30.42 -5.38
N ASP A 379 10.62 -29.80 -5.31
CA ASP A 379 9.37 -30.55 -5.48
C ASP A 379 9.24 -31.07 -6.91
N ASN A 380 8.76 -32.31 -7.05
CA ASN A 380 8.38 -32.91 -8.32
C ASN A 380 6.90 -32.61 -8.58
N ILE A 381 6.58 -31.99 -9.72
CA ILE A 381 5.19 -31.70 -10.11
C ILE A 381 4.79 -32.47 -11.36
N GLY A 382 3.60 -33.07 -11.29
CA GLY A 382 3.03 -33.88 -12.37
C GLY A 382 1.89 -33.17 -13.08
N PHE A 383 1.94 -33.20 -14.41
CA PHE A 383 0.94 -32.64 -15.32
C PHE A 383 0.30 -33.72 -16.17
N THR A 384 -0.98 -33.54 -16.48
CA THR A 384 -1.64 -34.26 -17.57
C THR A 384 -1.69 -33.37 -18.81
N ILE A 385 -1.01 -33.79 -19.87
CA ILE A 385 -0.91 -33.08 -21.15
C ILE A 385 -1.36 -34.02 -22.26
N ALA A 386 -2.41 -33.65 -23.00
CA ALA A 386 -3.00 -34.48 -24.05
C ALA A 386 -3.24 -35.95 -23.59
N GLY A 387 -3.70 -36.13 -22.34
CA GLY A 387 -3.97 -37.43 -21.74
C GLY A 387 -2.76 -38.21 -21.23
N ARG A 388 -1.53 -37.67 -21.37
CA ARG A 388 -0.29 -38.29 -20.86
C ARG A 388 0.20 -37.59 -19.61
N LYS A 389 0.69 -38.37 -18.63
CA LYS A 389 1.33 -37.84 -17.42
C LYS A 389 2.77 -37.41 -17.74
N VAL A 390 3.16 -36.23 -17.25
CA VAL A 390 4.47 -35.62 -17.45
C VAL A 390 4.92 -34.98 -16.13
N ASN A 391 6.08 -35.41 -15.63
CA ASN A 391 6.62 -34.89 -14.37
C ASN A 391 7.85 -34.03 -14.63
N ALA A 392 8.04 -33.00 -13.81
CA ALA A 392 9.22 -32.14 -13.83
C ALA A 392 9.56 -31.63 -12.42
N ASP A 393 10.85 -31.39 -12.18
CA ASP A 393 11.36 -30.91 -10.90
C ASP A 393 11.46 -29.38 -10.89
N ILE A 394 11.00 -28.77 -9.80
CA ILE A 394 11.04 -27.32 -9.62
C ILE A 394 12.46 -26.90 -9.23
N VAL A 395 13.15 -26.19 -10.13
CA VAL A 395 14.57 -25.81 -9.91
C VAL A 395 14.77 -24.32 -9.64
N ASN A 396 13.82 -23.49 -10.02
CA ASN A 396 13.90 -22.07 -9.75
C ASN A 396 12.52 -21.39 -9.67
N VAL A 397 12.49 -20.24 -9.02
CA VAL A 397 11.31 -19.37 -8.88
C VAL A 397 11.65 -17.99 -9.42
N ARG A 398 10.75 -17.42 -10.22
CA ARG A 398 10.92 -16.13 -10.89
C ARG A 398 9.79 -15.15 -10.58
N LYS A 399 10.14 -13.87 -10.55
CA LYS A 399 9.19 -12.76 -10.60
C LYS A 399 8.85 -12.44 -12.05
N VAL A 400 7.58 -12.21 -12.31
CA VAL A 400 7.06 -11.94 -13.66
C VAL A 400 6.39 -10.57 -13.68
N SER A 401 6.78 -9.73 -14.64
CA SER A 401 6.12 -8.45 -14.88
C SER A 401 4.89 -8.64 -15.77
N TRP A 402 3.74 -8.97 -15.16
CA TRP A 402 2.47 -9.15 -15.85
C TRP A 402 1.93 -7.86 -16.48
N THR A 403 2.48 -6.70 -16.11
CA THR A 403 2.14 -5.37 -16.65
C THR A 403 2.88 -5.03 -17.93
N SER A 404 3.89 -5.81 -18.34
CA SER A 404 4.74 -5.52 -19.51
C SER A 404 4.07 -5.71 -20.89
N PHE A 405 2.82 -6.22 -20.95
CA PHE A 405 2.11 -6.59 -22.18
C PHE A 405 2.91 -7.52 -23.13
N LYS A 406 3.89 -8.25 -22.60
CA LYS A 406 4.60 -9.32 -23.30
C LYS A 406 4.01 -10.69 -22.93
N PRO A 407 4.10 -11.72 -23.80
CA PRO A 407 3.63 -13.06 -23.48
C PRO A 407 4.37 -13.62 -22.27
N ASN A 408 3.64 -13.81 -21.18
CA ASN A 408 4.14 -14.30 -19.91
C ASN A 408 3.41 -15.58 -19.49
N PHE A 409 4.12 -16.44 -18.77
CA PHE A 409 3.64 -17.77 -18.40
C PHE A 409 3.83 -18.00 -16.91
N PHE A 410 2.95 -18.79 -16.29
CA PHE A 410 3.09 -19.19 -14.89
C PHE A 410 4.18 -20.24 -14.69
N MET A 411 4.39 -21.09 -15.69
CA MET A 411 5.36 -22.17 -15.64
C MET A 411 6.10 -22.26 -16.97
N ILE A 412 7.43 -22.40 -16.90
CA ILE A 412 8.31 -22.56 -18.06
C ILE A 412 9.08 -23.85 -17.86
N PHE A 413 9.07 -24.73 -18.84
CA PHE A 413 9.77 -26.01 -18.80
C PHE A 413 11.03 -25.97 -19.65
N THR A 414 11.93 -26.93 -19.41
CA THR A 414 12.97 -27.27 -20.37
C THR A 414 12.35 -27.80 -21.67
N PRO A 415 12.95 -27.53 -22.85
CA PRO A 415 12.43 -28.02 -24.13
C PRO A 415 12.22 -29.53 -24.18
N SER A 416 13.04 -30.32 -23.47
CA SER A 416 12.95 -31.79 -23.40
C SER A 416 11.60 -32.30 -22.89
N VAL A 417 10.87 -31.50 -22.10
CA VAL A 417 9.59 -31.89 -21.51
C VAL A 417 8.44 -31.74 -22.51
N LEU A 418 8.34 -30.56 -23.14
CA LEU A 418 7.14 -30.12 -23.86
C LEU A 418 7.24 -30.18 -25.39
N SER A 419 8.44 -30.24 -25.97
CA SER A 419 8.65 -30.22 -27.44
C SER A 419 8.00 -31.40 -28.18
N GLN A 420 7.73 -32.51 -27.49
CA GLN A 420 7.08 -33.70 -28.04
C GLN A 420 5.54 -33.58 -28.17
N PHE A 421 4.94 -32.49 -27.67
CA PHE A 421 3.49 -32.28 -27.70
C PHE A 421 3.09 -31.31 -28.81
N PRO A 422 1.84 -31.38 -29.30
CA PRO A 422 1.31 -30.37 -30.21
C PRO A 422 1.35 -28.98 -29.56
N VAL A 423 2.00 -28.03 -30.24
CA VAL A 423 2.12 -26.64 -29.81
C VAL A 423 1.28 -25.73 -30.70
N THR A 424 0.75 -24.67 -30.10
CA THR A 424 0.37 -23.46 -30.82
C THR A 424 1.27 -22.32 -30.39
N TYR A 425 1.46 -21.31 -31.24
CA TYR A 425 2.32 -20.19 -30.92
C TYR A 425 1.51 -18.95 -30.52
N MET A 426 2.13 -18.13 -29.69
CA MET A 426 1.65 -16.81 -29.31
C MET A 426 2.75 -15.78 -29.51
N THR A 427 2.39 -14.60 -29.98
CA THR A 427 3.26 -13.42 -30.04
C THR A 427 2.45 -12.16 -29.74
N SER A 428 3.14 -11.06 -29.54
CA SER A 428 2.58 -9.73 -29.37
C SER A 428 3.37 -8.74 -30.20
N PHE A 429 2.71 -7.71 -30.71
CA PHE A 429 3.38 -6.63 -31.43
C PHE A 429 2.69 -5.29 -31.17
N TYR A 430 3.43 -4.22 -31.41
CA TYR A 430 2.89 -2.87 -31.42
C TYR A 430 2.48 -2.49 -32.83
N LEU A 431 1.23 -2.04 -32.97
CA LEU A 431 0.69 -1.46 -34.19
C LEU A 431 0.33 0.00 -33.92
N PRO A 432 1.00 0.96 -34.58
CA PRO A 432 0.64 2.37 -34.49
C PRO A 432 -0.82 2.59 -34.91
N PRO A 433 -1.56 3.54 -34.29
CA PRO A 433 -2.94 3.83 -34.66
C PRO A 433 -3.16 4.13 -36.16
N SER A 434 -2.13 4.70 -36.82
CA SER A 434 -2.13 4.99 -38.26
C SER A 434 -2.12 3.77 -39.17
N LYS A 435 -1.75 2.58 -38.65
CA LYS A 435 -1.68 1.32 -39.41
C LYS A 435 -2.84 0.37 -39.08
N THR A 436 -3.95 0.83 -38.51
CA THR A 436 -5.09 -0.03 -38.11
C THR A 436 -5.71 -0.85 -39.25
N ALA A 437 -5.62 -0.39 -40.50
CA ALA A 437 -6.04 -1.15 -41.69
C ALA A 437 -5.27 -2.48 -41.89
N PHE A 438 -4.07 -2.61 -41.30
CA PHE A 438 -3.29 -3.85 -41.28
C PHE A 438 -4.05 -5.03 -40.67
N LEU A 439 -5.00 -4.80 -39.76
CA LEU A 439 -5.73 -5.88 -39.06
C LEU A 439 -6.80 -6.55 -39.92
N SER A 440 -7.20 -5.91 -41.02
CA SER A 440 -8.19 -6.44 -41.95
C SER A 440 -7.59 -7.24 -43.10
N GLU A 441 -6.26 -7.18 -43.26
CA GLU A 441 -5.48 -8.02 -44.19
C GLU A 441 -5.10 -9.34 -43.51
#